data_AF-A0A1Y1S701-F1
#
_entry.id   AF-A0A1Y1S701-F1
#
_cell.length_a   1.000
_cell.length_b   1.000
_cell.length_c   1.000
_cell.angle_alpha   90.00
_cell.angle_beta   90.00
_cell.angle_gamma   90.00
#
_symmetry.space_group_name_H-M   'P 1'
#
loop_
_entity.id
_entity.type
_entity.pdbx_description
1 polymer ?
#
loop_
_entity_poly.entity_id
_entity_poly.type
_entity_poly.pdbx_seq_one_letter_code
_entity_poly.pdbx_strand_id
1 'polypeptide(L)'
;MAQDERVTSNRMTIYEKAKIIGVRACQLGDDAVAFVDVTGMTDAMEIAKKELNEKKLPYIIRRKLPDGSHEDWKLSEMLIPDVDYD
;
A
#
# COMPACT_ATOMS: atom_id res chain seq x y z
N MET A 1 19.15 -12.57 4.68
CA MET A 1 20.01 -11.39 4.43
C MET A 1 19.40 -10.27 5.24
N ALA A 2 20.22 -9.62 6.08
CA ALA A 2 19.75 -8.72 7.11
C ALA A 2 18.94 -7.56 6.50
N GLN A 3 17.89 -7.12 7.19
CA GLN A 3 17.04 -5.99 6.81
C GLN A 3 17.81 -4.65 6.73
N ASP A 4 19.11 -4.69 7.01
CA ASP A 4 20.02 -3.59 7.33
C ASP A 4 20.85 -3.09 6.12
N GLU A 5 20.77 -3.75 4.96
CA GLU A 5 21.46 -3.34 3.71
C GLU A 5 20.52 -2.69 2.68
N ARG A 6 19.33 -2.22 3.10
CA ARG A 6 18.41 -1.51 2.18
C ARG A 6 18.92 -0.11 1.92
N VAL A 7 19.06 0.27 0.66
CA VAL A 7 19.52 1.59 0.22
C VAL A 7 18.36 2.56 0.05
N THR A 8 17.17 2.06 -0.31
CA THR A 8 16.01 2.94 -0.57
C THR A 8 15.36 3.45 0.72
N SER A 9 14.71 4.61 0.64
CA SER A 9 14.04 5.24 1.79
C SER A 9 12.79 4.47 2.23
N ASN A 10 12.54 4.39 3.53
CA ASN A 10 11.32 3.79 4.11
C ASN A 10 10.02 4.58 3.82
N ARG A 11 10.10 5.72 3.11
CA ARG A 11 8.93 6.50 2.70
C ARG A 11 8.32 5.91 1.43
N MET A 12 7.00 5.75 1.44
CA MET A 12 6.24 5.35 0.26
C MET A 12 6.15 6.51 -0.73
N THR A 13 6.33 6.19 -2.01
CA THR A 13 6.15 7.15 -3.11
C THR A 13 4.66 7.38 -3.40
N ILE A 14 4.33 8.53 -4.00
CA ILE A 14 2.96 8.81 -4.44
C ILE A 14 2.45 7.77 -5.45
N TYR A 15 3.35 7.17 -6.24
CA TYR A 15 3.03 6.14 -7.23
C TYR A 15 2.69 4.80 -6.58
N GLU A 16 3.45 4.40 -5.55
CA GLU A 16 3.17 3.19 -4.77
C GLU A 16 1.84 3.31 -4.04
N LYS A 17 1.56 4.47 -3.41
CA LYS A 17 0.27 4.77 -2.76
C LYS A 17 -0.88 4.62 -3.74
N ALA A 18 -0.82 5.33 -4.88
CA ALA A 18 -1.87 5.29 -5.90
C ALA A 18 -2.08 3.87 -6.45
N LYS A 19 -1.01 3.11 -6.67
CA LYS A 19 -1.11 1.75 -7.19
C LYS A 19 -1.75 0.78 -6.18
N ILE A 20 -1.39 0.88 -4.91
CA ILE A 20 -1.97 0.03 -3.86
C ILE A 20 -3.47 0.30 -3.72
N ILE A 21 -3.84 1.58 -3.66
CA ILE A 21 -5.25 1.99 -3.55
C ILE A 21 -6.03 1.48 -4.78
N GLY A 22 -5.52 1.71 -5.99
CA GLY A 22 -6.22 1.28 -7.22
C GLY A 22 -6.40 -0.23 -7.31
N VAL A 23 -5.32 -1.00 -7.07
CA VAL A 23 -5.40 -2.48 -7.09
C VAL A 23 -6.36 -2.98 -6.01
N ARG A 24 -6.33 -2.39 -4.81
CA ARG A 24 -7.20 -2.80 -3.73
C ARG A 24 -8.67 -2.43 -3.99
N ALA A 25 -8.93 -1.24 -4.53
CA ALA A 25 -10.27 -0.83 -4.93
C ALA A 25 -10.86 -1.77 -5.99
N CYS A 26 -10.06 -2.20 -6.98
CA CYS A 26 -10.50 -3.22 -7.94
C CYS A 26 -10.87 -4.54 -7.25
N GLN A 27 -10.05 -5.03 -6.32
CA GLN A 27 -10.36 -6.26 -5.58
C GLN A 27 -11.65 -6.14 -4.77
N LEU A 28 -11.89 -5.00 -4.13
CA LEU A 28 -13.13 -4.75 -3.39
C LEU A 28 -14.35 -4.71 -4.34
N GLY A 29 -14.17 -4.26 -5.58
CA GLY A 29 -15.19 -4.33 -6.63
C GLY A 29 -15.49 -5.77 -7.09
N ASP A 30 -14.51 -6.68 -6.99
CA ASP A 30 -14.68 -8.11 -7.25
C ASP A 30 -15.14 -8.88 -5.99
N ASP A 31 -15.91 -8.23 -5.11
CA ASP A 31 -16.46 -8.78 -3.87
C ASP A 31 -15.41 -9.36 -2.88
N ALA A 32 -14.17 -8.86 -2.90
CA ALA A 32 -13.17 -9.25 -1.91
C ALA A 32 -13.52 -8.76 -0.49
N VAL A 33 -13.16 -9.56 0.52
CA VAL A 33 -13.40 -9.22 1.92
C VAL A 33 -12.50 -8.05 2.36
N ALA A 34 -13.12 -7.04 2.97
CA ALA A 34 -12.42 -5.91 3.58
C ALA A 34 -11.82 -6.30 4.95
N PHE A 35 -10.64 -5.75 5.27
CA PHE A 35 -9.94 -5.93 6.54
C PHE A 35 -10.29 -4.88 7.60
N VAL A 36 -11.10 -3.89 7.23
CA VAL A 36 -11.60 -2.82 8.11
C VAL A 36 -13.10 -2.90 8.23
N ASP A 37 -13.63 -2.25 9.25
CA ASP A 37 -15.07 -2.08 9.38
C ASP A 37 -15.58 -1.14 8.27
N VAL A 38 -16.42 -1.69 7.38
CA VAL A 38 -17.04 -1.02 6.25
C VAL A 38 -18.36 -0.34 6.61
N THR A 39 -18.76 -0.34 7.89
CA THR A 39 -20.04 0.23 8.32
C THR A 39 -20.17 1.70 7.89
N GLY A 40 -21.05 1.96 6.92
CA GLY A 40 -21.33 3.30 6.38
C GLY A 40 -20.54 3.70 5.12
N MET A 41 -19.69 2.83 4.57
CA MET A 41 -18.91 3.10 3.35
C MET A 41 -19.37 2.19 2.21
N THR A 42 -19.88 2.78 1.13
CA THR A 42 -20.26 2.07 -0.10
C THR A 42 -19.22 2.16 -1.20
N ASP A 43 -18.31 3.13 -1.13
CA ASP A 43 -17.30 3.35 -2.16
C ASP A 43 -16.03 2.53 -1.90
N ALA A 44 -15.61 1.75 -2.90
CA ALA A 44 -14.45 0.88 -2.82
C ALA A 44 -13.12 1.65 -2.67
N MET A 45 -13.03 2.87 -3.21
CA MET A 45 -11.83 3.71 -3.09
C MET A 45 -11.66 4.17 -1.64
N GLU A 46 -12.74 4.61 -1.00
CA GLU A 46 -12.72 5.06 0.39
C GLU A 46 -12.39 3.92 1.36
N ILE A 47 -12.91 2.72 1.11
CA ILE A 47 -12.55 1.52 1.89
C ILE A 47 -11.06 1.20 1.72
N ALA A 48 -10.53 1.21 0.49
CA ALA A 48 -9.12 0.95 0.22
C ALA A 48 -8.19 1.99 0.88
N LYS A 49 -8.56 3.27 0.87
CA LYS A 49 -7.84 4.35 1.58
C LYS A 49 -7.82 4.09 3.09
N LYS A 50 -8.97 3.72 3.67
CA LYS A 50 -9.08 3.39 5.10
C LYS A 50 -8.20 2.19 5.48
N GLU A 51 -8.21 1.13 4.68
CA GLU A 51 -7.37 -0.05 4.89
C GLU A 51 -5.87 0.27 4.82
N LEU A 52 -5.47 1.15 3.89
CA LEU A 52 -4.10 1.61 3.77
C LEU A 52 -3.67 2.44 4.99
N ASN A 53 -4.53 3.36 5.45
CA ASN A 53 -4.26 4.21 6.61
C ASN A 53 -4.15 3.40 7.91
N GLU A 54 -4.98 2.37 8.08
CA GLU A 54 -4.87 1.43 9.22
C GLU A 54 -3.73 0.39 9.05
N LYS A 55 -2.99 0.41 7.92
CA LYS A 55 -1.89 -0.52 7.59
C LYS A 55 -2.27 -2.00 7.71
N LYS A 56 -3.52 -2.35 7.43
CA LYS A 56 -4.02 -3.73 7.55
C LYS A 56 -3.80 -4.58 6.30
N LEU A 57 -3.42 -3.96 5.18
CA LEU A 57 -3.19 -4.67 3.93
C LEU A 57 -1.91 -5.52 4.01
N PRO A 58 -1.98 -6.84 3.71
CA PRO A 58 -0.83 -7.74 3.73
C PRO A 58 -0.01 -7.62 2.43
N TYR A 59 0.38 -6.41 2.04
CA TYR A 59 1.15 -6.16 0.83
C TYR A 59 2.65 -5.96 1.07
N ILE A 60 3.43 -6.38 0.08
CA ILE A 60 4.86 -6.18 -0.01
C ILE A 60 5.14 -5.43 -1.31
N ILE A 61 5.76 -4.26 -1.21
CA ILE A 61 6.23 -3.50 -2.36
C ILE A 61 7.63 -4.00 -2.71
N ARG A 62 7.80 -4.48 -3.95
CA ARG A 62 9.10 -4.84 -4.50
C ARG A 62 9.65 -3.69 -5.34
N ARG A 63 10.70 -3.02 -4.87
CA ARG A 63 11.43 -1.98 -5.59
C ARG A 63 12.56 -2.60 -6.40
N LYS A 64 12.58 -2.35 -7.71
CA LYS A 64 13.67 -2.79 -8.58
C LYS A 64 14.76 -1.73 -8.60
N LEU A 65 15.99 -2.14 -8.35
CA LEU A 65 17.16 -1.28 -8.46
C LEU A 65 17.74 -1.34 -9.89
N PRO A 66 18.48 -0.30 -10.33
CA PRO A 66 19.05 -0.25 -11.69
C PRO A 66 20.06 -1.36 -11.99
N ASP A 67 20.67 -1.93 -10.96
CA ASP A 67 21.59 -3.07 -11.02
C ASP A 67 20.87 -4.42 -11.27
N GLY A 68 19.53 -4.42 -11.29
CA GLY A 68 18.70 -5.61 -11.41
C GLY A 68 18.41 -6.32 -10.09
N SER A 69 18.94 -5.82 -8.97
CA SER A 69 18.58 -6.29 -7.63
C SER A 69 17.22 -5.72 -7.20
N HIS A 70 16.67 -6.24 -6.11
CA HIS A 70 15.33 -5.91 -5.65
C HIS A 70 15.29 -5.78 -4.14
N GLU A 71 14.53 -4.80 -3.66
CA GLU A 71 14.24 -4.63 -2.24
C GLU A 71 12.74 -4.85 -1.98
N ASP A 72 12.45 -5.74 -1.03
CA ASP A 72 11.08 -6.04 -0.61
C ASP A 72 10.75 -5.26 0.67
N TRP A 73 9.78 -4.35 0.57
CA TRP A 73 9.29 -3.47 1.63
C TRP A 73 7.90 -3.88 2.07
N LYS A 74 7.72 -4.17 3.37
CA LYS A 74 6.40 -4.45 3.92
C LYS A 74 5.62 -3.17 4.08
N LEU A 75 4.34 -3.17 3.70
CA LEU A 75 3.52 -1.97 3.83
C LEU A 75 3.45 -1.44 5.28
N SER A 76 3.42 -2.35 6.26
CA SER A 76 3.37 -2.03 7.69
C SER A 76 4.54 -1.17 8.16
N GLU A 77 5.73 -1.36 7.59
CA GLU A 77 6.97 -0.67 8.01
C GLU A 77 7.18 0.67 7.30
N MET A 78 6.44 0.95 6.23
CA MET A 78 6.61 2.16 5.42
C MET A 78 5.86 3.36 5.99
N LEU A 79 6.39 4.55 5.73
CA LEU A 79 5.73 5.82 6.02
C LEU A 79 4.81 6.18 4.84
N ILE A 80 3.52 6.32 5.11
CA ILE A 80 2.51 6.71 4.13
C ILE A 80 2.57 8.24 3.98
N PRO A 81 2.65 8.80 2.76
CA PRO A 81 2.59 10.24 2.56
C PRO A 81 1.18 10.78 2.80
N ASP A 82 1.09 11.86 3.58
CA ASP A 82 -0.15 12.59 3.92
C ASP A 82 -0.76 13.39 2.75
N VAL A 83 -0.23 13.24 1.53
CA VAL A 83 -0.75 13.95 0.37
C VAL A 83 -1.97 13.20 -0.14
N ASP A 84 -3.15 13.72 0.17
CA ASP A 84 -4.40 13.35 -0.45
C ASP A 84 -4.65 14.34 -1.60
N TYR A 85 -4.88 13.80 -2.80
CA TYR A 85 -5.17 14.58 -4.00
C TYR A 85 -6.69 14.52 -4.19
N ASP A 86 -7.40 15.52 -3.64
CA ASP A 86 -8.81 15.80 -3.93
C ASP A 86 -8.99 16.41 -5.32
#